data_AF-A0A7Z9Q798-F1
#
_entry.id   AF-A0A7Z9Q798-F1
#
_cell.length_a   1.000
_cell.length_b   1.000
_cell.length_c   1.000
_cell.angle_alpha   90.00
_cell.angle_beta   90.00
_cell.angle_gamma   90.00
#
_symmetry.space_group_name_H-M   'P 1'
#
loop_
_entity.id
_entity.type
_entity.pdbx_description
1 polymer ?
#
loop_
_entity_poly.entity_id
_entity_poly.type
_entity_poly.pdbx_seq_one_letter_code
_entity_poly.pdbx_strand_id
1 'polypeptide(L)'
;MVSIMGFRLFVVIIIGCFVLINTGCTPPIQTLEIYNNGKPKFAREYKVISSGLGPDSITVKLIQYYRNGMQHYQQEIMNKQANGKYFSWHPTGVKSAKGRYLNGELSDKWTWWGKDGLPDSIRTFRKGMLHGEYIDYFVNGKPHKLMEYVENKKYGYYKELDEKGRKVSVGEYRNDIPHGHWIWWKNRIKTRELTYENGLKNGPFKIYDKLGKKKIIGQYKNDKKDGEWNWFSDQKGLDSLIVYDNNQYNGEYKIWHANGNPAVTGYYNNGLKNDKWKWFNKKGQKDSIKIYDTGQLFGLATIYYDGRQPRKIITYINNKLHGKMTSFYRDGTTESEITFANGLRSGSYKFLDSEGNIEEEGAYLKGNLHGLVLRWYTTEQLSSTAMFSSGKLQGLMRVFSPSGSTMKEGYFFDGLPVAIFEYYENGRFRRILSYRGNEIIQEKVWAETGAEITTPALGIRTKSNVHSNGNPRYECTYKNNSKHGIEWNWGEYFDLQSLNIYDQGLLVLKRTWSAPGVPNEDILFPGRSKQVIIGPYSSAG
;
A
#
# COMPACT_ATOMS: atom_id res chain seq x y z
N MET A 1 -124.50 -37.77 -16.38
CA MET A 1 -125.28 -38.95 -16.81
C MET A 1 -124.40 -40.19 -16.67
N VAL A 2 -124.89 -41.17 -15.90
CA VAL A 2 -124.73 -42.63 -16.06
C VAL A 2 -123.28 -43.15 -16.19
N SER A 3 -122.63 -43.71 -15.16
CA SER A 3 -122.95 -44.91 -14.36
C SER A 3 -122.78 -46.23 -15.13
N ILE A 4 -122.23 -47.22 -14.40
CA ILE A 4 -122.47 -48.68 -14.50
C ILE A 4 -121.48 -49.55 -15.32
N MET A 5 -120.70 -50.30 -14.52
CA MET A 5 -120.48 -51.77 -14.49
C MET A 5 -119.86 -52.46 -15.72
N GLY A 6 -118.98 -53.45 -15.58
CA GLY A 6 -118.48 -54.15 -14.41
C GLY A 6 -117.89 -55.51 -14.81
N PHE A 7 -116.83 -55.92 -14.10
CA PHE A 7 -116.49 -57.29 -13.68
C PHE A 7 -116.29 -58.42 -14.71
N ARG A 8 -115.07 -58.99 -14.78
CA ARG A 8 -114.65 -60.17 -13.98
C ARG A 8 -113.17 -60.58 -14.16
N LEU A 9 -112.49 -60.68 -13.00
CA LEU A 9 -111.52 -61.69 -12.49
C LEU A 9 -110.25 -62.01 -13.31
N PHE A 10 -109.06 -61.58 -12.84
CA PHE A 10 -108.08 -62.30 -11.95
C PHE A 10 -107.54 -63.60 -12.58
N VAL A 11 -106.23 -63.80 -12.75
CA VAL A 11 -105.23 -63.96 -11.69
C VAL A 11 -103.82 -63.49 -12.11
N VAL A 12 -103.17 -62.88 -11.12
CA VAL A 12 -101.80 -62.36 -11.01
C VAL A 12 -100.76 -63.47 -10.89
N ILE A 13 -99.59 -63.36 -11.56
CA ILE A 13 -98.29 -63.62 -10.93
C ILE A 13 -97.28 -62.57 -11.40
N ILE A 14 -96.81 -61.78 -10.43
CA ILE A 14 -95.73 -60.80 -10.50
C ILE A 14 -94.41 -61.53 -10.27
N ILE A 15 -93.43 -61.35 -11.16
CA ILE A 15 -92.00 -61.38 -10.80
C ILE A 15 -91.33 -60.22 -11.52
N GLY A 16 -91.05 -59.15 -10.78
CA GLY A 16 -90.23 -58.03 -11.23
C GLY A 16 -88.75 -58.39 -11.13
N CYS A 17 -88.01 -58.12 -12.20
CA CYS A 17 -86.55 -58.12 -12.18
C CYS A 17 -86.08 -56.69 -12.45
N PHE A 18 -85.53 -56.10 -11.39
CA PHE A 18 -84.92 -54.77 -11.29
C PHE A 18 -83.73 -54.65 -12.26
N VAL A 19 -83.83 -53.79 -13.26
CA VAL A 19 -82.65 -53.33 -14.02
C VAL A 19 -82.05 -52.13 -13.27
N LEU A 20 -80.96 -52.37 -12.54
CA LEU A 20 -80.10 -51.35 -11.95
C LEU A 20 -79.37 -50.58 -13.06
N ILE A 21 -79.97 -49.48 -13.53
CA ILE A 21 -79.26 -48.49 -14.35
C ILE A 21 -78.47 -47.60 -13.39
N ASN A 22 -77.18 -47.89 -13.23
CA ASN A 22 -76.22 -46.94 -12.66
C ASN A 22 -76.07 -45.75 -13.64
N THR A 23 -76.99 -44.78 -13.60
CA THR A 23 -76.74 -43.48 -14.20
C THR A 23 -75.68 -42.78 -13.35
N GLY A 24 -74.44 -42.79 -13.82
CA GLY A 24 -73.44 -41.83 -13.38
C GLY A 24 -73.97 -40.43 -13.68
N CYS A 25 -74.65 -39.85 -12.70
CA CYS A 25 -75.28 -38.53 -12.81
C CYS A 25 -74.16 -37.49 -12.90
N THR A 26 -73.78 -37.15 -14.13
CA THR A 26 -72.97 -35.97 -14.40
C THR A 26 -73.89 -34.77 -14.18
N PRO A 27 -73.55 -33.83 -13.28
CA PRO A 27 -74.43 -32.69 -13.02
C PRO A 27 -74.68 -31.92 -14.33
N PRO A 28 -75.90 -31.42 -14.58
CA PRO A 28 -76.21 -30.74 -15.83
C PRO A 28 -75.37 -29.47 -15.96
N ILE A 29 -74.64 -29.35 -17.08
CA ILE A 29 -73.88 -28.15 -17.44
C ILE A 29 -74.85 -27.14 -18.05
N GLN A 30 -74.98 -25.96 -17.46
CA GLN A 30 -75.80 -24.86 -17.97
C GLN A 30 -74.92 -23.85 -18.72
N THR A 31 -75.21 -23.62 -20.00
CA THR A 31 -74.55 -22.55 -20.79
C THR A 31 -75.16 -21.20 -20.42
N LEU A 32 -74.31 -20.22 -20.10
CA LEU A 32 -74.70 -18.88 -19.66
C LEU A 32 -74.55 -17.84 -20.78
N GLU A 33 -73.50 -17.95 -21.57
CA GLU A 33 -73.22 -17.06 -22.70
C GLU A 33 -72.66 -17.86 -23.88
N ILE A 34 -72.92 -17.40 -25.10
CA ILE A 34 -72.47 -17.99 -26.36
C ILE A 34 -71.79 -16.89 -27.19
N TYR A 35 -70.71 -17.21 -27.90
CA TYR A 35 -70.10 -16.33 -28.87
C TYR A 35 -70.94 -16.21 -30.15
N ASN A 36 -70.73 -15.15 -30.95
CA ASN A 36 -71.42 -14.94 -32.23
C ASN A 36 -71.22 -16.09 -33.24
N ASN A 37 -70.23 -16.96 -33.03
CA ASN A 37 -69.97 -18.16 -33.84
C ASN A 37 -70.69 -19.41 -33.32
N GLY A 38 -71.65 -19.27 -32.39
CA GLY A 38 -72.46 -20.36 -31.85
C GLY A 38 -71.78 -21.22 -30.78
N LYS A 39 -70.50 -20.98 -30.46
CA LYS A 39 -69.77 -21.76 -29.42
C LYS A 39 -70.01 -21.20 -28.02
N PRO A 40 -70.09 -22.04 -26.97
CA PRO A 40 -70.27 -21.57 -25.60
C PRO A 40 -69.10 -20.65 -25.21
N LYS A 41 -69.40 -19.59 -24.46
CA LYS A 41 -68.44 -18.64 -23.90
C LYS A 41 -68.29 -18.84 -22.40
N PHE A 42 -69.41 -19.02 -21.70
CA PHE A 42 -69.46 -19.33 -20.27
C PHE A 42 -70.46 -20.44 -20.00
N ALA A 43 -70.13 -21.34 -19.09
CA ALA A 43 -71.02 -22.36 -18.56
C ALA A 43 -70.81 -22.52 -17.05
N ARG A 44 -71.81 -23.09 -16.36
CA ARG A 44 -71.71 -23.46 -14.95
C ARG A 44 -72.26 -24.86 -14.71
N GLU A 45 -71.67 -25.56 -13.75
CA GLU A 45 -72.08 -26.88 -13.29
C GLU A 45 -72.35 -26.78 -11.79
N TYR A 46 -73.51 -27.25 -11.34
CA TYR A 46 -73.91 -27.19 -9.92
C TYR A 46 -73.55 -28.48 -9.21
N LYS A 47 -72.98 -28.34 -8.01
CA LYS A 47 -72.81 -29.45 -7.06
C LYS A 47 -73.36 -29.02 -5.71
N VAL A 48 -74.52 -29.58 -5.35
CA VAL A 48 -75.12 -29.39 -4.03
C VAL A 48 -74.43 -30.34 -3.06
N ILE A 49 -73.89 -29.81 -1.96
CA ILE A 49 -73.38 -30.60 -0.85
C ILE A 49 -74.32 -30.35 0.33
N SER A 50 -75.17 -31.33 0.65
CA SER A 50 -76.02 -31.24 1.84
C SER A 50 -75.21 -31.58 3.08
N SER A 51 -74.94 -30.59 3.93
CA SER A 51 -74.42 -30.86 5.27
C SER A 51 -75.62 -31.10 6.18
N GLY A 52 -75.87 -32.34 6.61
CA GLY A 52 -77.02 -32.69 7.46
C GLY A 52 -77.12 -31.97 8.84
N LEU A 53 -76.24 -31.00 9.11
CA LEU A 53 -76.17 -30.21 10.35
C LEU A 53 -75.94 -28.69 10.09
N GLY A 54 -76.10 -28.20 8.85
CA GLY A 54 -75.92 -26.78 8.49
C GLY A 54 -76.54 -26.42 7.13
N PRO A 55 -76.59 -25.12 6.73
CA PRO A 55 -77.15 -24.72 5.45
C PRO A 55 -76.38 -25.33 4.29
N ASP A 56 -77.11 -25.86 3.30
CA ASP A 56 -76.54 -26.48 2.10
C ASP A 56 -75.53 -25.54 1.43
N SER A 57 -74.32 -26.06 1.18
CA SER A 57 -73.30 -25.33 0.44
C SER A 57 -73.42 -25.67 -1.04
N ILE A 58 -73.71 -24.67 -1.86
CA ILE A 58 -73.71 -24.82 -3.32
C ILE A 58 -72.31 -24.52 -3.80
N THR A 59 -71.61 -25.56 -4.27
CA THR A 59 -70.38 -25.38 -5.03
C THR A 59 -70.76 -25.24 -6.50
N VAL A 60 -70.45 -24.11 -7.10
CA VAL A 60 -70.63 -23.87 -8.53
C VAL A 60 -69.28 -24.00 -9.21
N LYS A 61 -69.18 -24.89 -10.19
CA LYS A 61 -68.02 -24.97 -11.07
C LYS A 61 -68.28 -24.10 -12.29
N LEU A 62 -67.64 -22.94 -12.35
CA LEU A 62 -67.69 -22.01 -13.48
C LEU A 62 -66.69 -22.45 -14.54
N ILE A 63 -67.08 -22.43 -15.81
CA ILE A 63 -66.25 -22.81 -16.95
C ILE A 63 -66.31 -21.69 -17.99
N GLN A 64 -65.15 -21.19 -18.42
CA GLN A 64 -65.03 -20.27 -19.56
C GLN A 64 -64.38 -20.97 -20.74
N TYR A 65 -64.79 -20.63 -21.96
CA TYR A 65 -64.25 -21.16 -23.20
C TYR A 65 -63.64 -20.06 -24.07
N TYR A 66 -62.61 -20.40 -24.83
CA TYR A 66 -62.09 -19.58 -25.93
C TYR A 66 -63.06 -19.57 -27.13
N ARG A 67 -62.90 -18.59 -28.03
CA ARG A 67 -63.67 -18.52 -29.29
C ARG A 67 -63.55 -19.77 -30.16
N ASN A 68 -62.45 -20.52 -30.05
CA ASN A 68 -62.25 -21.77 -30.79
C ASN A 68 -62.99 -22.97 -30.15
N GLY A 69 -63.61 -22.80 -28.98
CA GLY A 69 -64.37 -23.84 -28.27
C GLY A 69 -63.55 -24.64 -27.25
N MET A 70 -62.23 -24.43 -27.17
CA MET A 70 -61.40 -25.03 -26.12
C MET A 70 -61.66 -24.35 -24.77
N GLN A 71 -61.53 -25.08 -23.67
CA GLN A 71 -61.68 -24.49 -22.33
C GLN A 71 -60.58 -23.46 -22.08
N HIS A 72 -60.95 -22.30 -21.53
CA HIS A 72 -60.03 -21.27 -21.06
C HIS A 72 -59.70 -21.50 -19.58
N TYR A 73 -60.71 -21.61 -18.73
CA TYR A 73 -60.53 -22.02 -17.34
C TYR A 73 -61.78 -22.72 -16.78
N GLN A 74 -61.58 -23.43 -15.68
CA GLN A 74 -62.63 -23.88 -14.78
C GLN A 74 -62.27 -23.58 -13.32
N GLN A 75 -63.27 -23.19 -12.53
CA GLN A 75 -63.09 -22.72 -11.16
C GLN A 75 -64.25 -23.14 -10.27
N GLU A 76 -63.94 -23.73 -9.12
CA GLU A 76 -64.91 -23.98 -8.05
C GLU A 76 -65.17 -22.69 -7.24
N ILE A 77 -66.45 -22.37 -7.05
CA ILE A 77 -66.96 -21.20 -6.35
C ILE A 77 -67.89 -21.69 -5.24
N MET A 78 -67.65 -21.25 -4.01
CA MET A 78 -68.53 -21.49 -2.86
C MET A 78 -68.88 -20.14 -2.24
N ASN A 79 -70.16 -19.91 -1.91
CA ASN A 79 -70.63 -18.66 -1.31
C ASN A 79 -70.21 -17.40 -2.11
N LYS A 80 -70.32 -17.45 -3.45
CA LYS A 80 -69.93 -16.39 -4.40
C LYS A 80 -68.44 -16.03 -4.42
N GLN A 81 -67.57 -16.81 -3.78
CA GLN A 81 -66.12 -16.62 -3.79
C GLN A 81 -65.39 -17.83 -4.35
N ALA A 82 -64.19 -17.63 -4.89
CA ALA A 82 -63.33 -18.71 -5.35
C ALA A 82 -63.00 -19.65 -4.17
N ASN A 83 -63.41 -20.91 -4.25
CA ASN A 83 -63.15 -21.87 -3.18
C ASN A 83 -63.16 -23.29 -3.75
N GLY A 84 -62.00 -23.96 -3.71
CA GLY A 84 -61.78 -25.26 -4.32
C GLY A 84 -60.83 -25.22 -5.52
N LYS A 85 -60.93 -26.22 -6.40
CA LYS A 85 -59.97 -26.46 -7.49
C LYS A 85 -60.08 -25.41 -8.60
N TYR A 86 -58.92 -25.08 -9.19
CA TYR A 86 -58.80 -24.23 -10.36
C TYR A 86 -57.93 -24.90 -11.42
N PHE A 87 -58.35 -24.78 -12.68
CA PHE A 87 -57.56 -25.16 -13.84
C PHE A 87 -57.73 -24.13 -14.95
N SER A 88 -56.67 -23.88 -15.70
CA SER A 88 -56.73 -23.08 -16.93
C SER A 88 -55.93 -23.76 -18.03
N TRP A 89 -56.23 -23.40 -19.27
CA TRP A 89 -55.57 -23.90 -20.47
C TRP A 89 -55.24 -22.75 -21.43
N HIS A 90 -54.18 -22.94 -22.21
CA HIS A 90 -53.84 -22.11 -23.37
C HIS A 90 -54.87 -22.31 -24.50
N PRO A 91 -54.95 -21.40 -25.49
CA PRO A 91 -55.84 -21.55 -26.64
C PRO A 91 -55.60 -22.82 -27.46
N THR A 92 -54.46 -23.49 -27.27
CA THR A 92 -54.08 -24.76 -27.90
C THR A 92 -54.65 -26.00 -27.17
N GLY A 93 -55.26 -25.82 -25.99
CA GLY A 93 -55.78 -26.91 -25.16
C GLY A 93 -54.75 -27.50 -24.19
N VAL A 94 -53.51 -27.03 -24.22
CA VAL A 94 -52.46 -27.36 -23.24
C VAL A 94 -52.79 -26.67 -21.91
N LYS A 95 -52.69 -27.36 -20.77
CA LYS A 95 -52.90 -26.75 -19.44
C LYS A 95 -51.96 -25.56 -19.24
N SER A 96 -52.45 -24.46 -18.70
CA SER A 96 -51.68 -23.25 -18.38
C SER A 96 -51.51 -23.05 -16.87
N ALA A 97 -52.47 -23.48 -16.05
CA ALA A 97 -52.33 -23.47 -14.60
C ALA A 97 -53.23 -24.50 -13.89
N LYS A 98 -52.82 -24.93 -12.71
CA LYS A 98 -53.57 -25.80 -11.78
C LYS A 98 -53.28 -25.38 -10.35
N GLY A 99 -54.31 -25.28 -9.52
CA GLY A 99 -54.16 -25.02 -8.09
C GLY A 99 -55.50 -25.10 -7.37
N ARG A 100 -55.57 -24.49 -6.19
CA ARG A 100 -56.82 -24.29 -5.46
C ARG A 100 -56.91 -22.91 -4.84
N TYR A 101 -58.14 -22.42 -4.72
CA TYR A 101 -58.48 -21.25 -3.94
C TYR A 101 -59.08 -21.67 -2.60
N LEU A 102 -58.87 -20.86 -1.57
CA LEU A 102 -59.58 -20.93 -0.30
C LEU A 102 -60.05 -19.52 0.04
N ASN A 103 -61.37 -19.31 0.14
CA ASN A 103 -61.99 -18.01 0.46
C ASN A 103 -61.50 -16.83 -0.42
N GLY A 104 -61.39 -17.05 -1.73
CA GLY A 104 -60.94 -16.01 -2.67
C GLY A 104 -59.42 -15.95 -2.88
N GLU A 105 -58.62 -16.59 -2.02
CA GLU A 105 -57.16 -16.48 -2.02
C GLU A 105 -56.47 -17.75 -2.54
N LEU A 106 -55.28 -17.61 -3.11
CA LEU A 106 -54.46 -18.76 -3.52
C LEU A 106 -54.09 -19.60 -2.28
N SER A 107 -54.25 -20.92 -2.37
CA SER A 107 -53.89 -21.88 -1.32
C SER A 107 -53.18 -23.09 -1.91
N ASP A 108 -52.30 -23.69 -1.12
CA ASP A 108 -51.51 -24.88 -1.42
C ASP A 108 -50.61 -24.70 -2.66
N LYS A 109 -50.22 -25.82 -3.27
CA LYS A 109 -49.35 -25.88 -4.43
C LYS A 109 -50.12 -25.48 -5.69
N TRP A 110 -49.62 -24.44 -6.34
CA TRP A 110 -49.97 -24.02 -7.68
C TRP A 110 -48.88 -24.41 -8.66
N THR A 111 -49.29 -24.81 -9.86
CA THR A 111 -48.39 -25.15 -10.96
C THR A 111 -48.85 -24.42 -12.21
N TRP A 112 -47.90 -23.81 -12.91
CA TRP A 112 -48.09 -23.13 -14.18
C TRP A 112 -47.27 -23.82 -15.28
N TRP A 113 -47.79 -23.75 -16.49
CA TRP A 113 -47.16 -24.34 -17.68
C TRP A 113 -47.15 -23.33 -18.83
N GLY A 114 -46.09 -23.38 -19.63
CA GLY A 114 -45.94 -22.62 -20.86
C GLY A 114 -46.87 -23.11 -21.98
N LYS A 115 -46.89 -22.38 -23.11
CA LYS A 115 -47.71 -22.73 -24.28
C LYS A 115 -47.31 -24.05 -24.94
N ASP A 116 -46.06 -24.45 -24.72
CA ASP A 116 -45.44 -25.73 -25.12
C ASP A 116 -45.79 -26.89 -24.19
N GLY A 117 -46.43 -26.62 -23.04
CA GLY A 117 -46.79 -27.62 -22.03
C GLY A 117 -45.66 -27.96 -21.06
N LEU A 118 -44.51 -27.30 -21.17
CA LEU A 118 -43.43 -27.43 -20.19
C LEU A 118 -43.77 -26.64 -18.92
N PRO A 119 -43.32 -27.11 -17.74
CA PRO A 119 -43.56 -26.40 -16.49
C PRO A 119 -42.88 -25.02 -16.56
N ASP A 120 -43.61 -24.00 -16.13
CA ASP A 120 -43.12 -22.63 -15.97
C ASP A 120 -42.68 -22.40 -14.52
N SER A 121 -43.61 -22.62 -13.58
CA SER A 121 -43.32 -22.47 -12.17
C SER A 121 -44.23 -23.31 -11.27
N ILE A 122 -43.72 -23.65 -10.09
CA ILE A 122 -44.46 -24.25 -8.98
C ILE A 122 -44.32 -23.30 -7.80
N ARG A 123 -45.43 -22.95 -7.15
CA ARG A 123 -45.42 -22.05 -5.99
C ARG A 123 -46.43 -22.51 -4.97
N THR A 124 -46.07 -22.44 -3.70
CA THR A 124 -46.96 -22.82 -2.59
C THR A 124 -47.50 -21.56 -1.91
N PHE A 125 -48.80 -21.50 -1.69
CA PHE A 125 -49.47 -20.37 -1.05
C PHE A 125 -50.18 -20.77 0.24
N ARG A 126 -50.20 -19.83 1.20
CA ARG A 126 -51.03 -19.89 2.40
C ARG A 126 -51.60 -18.50 2.62
N LYS A 127 -52.94 -18.39 2.64
CA LYS A 127 -53.67 -17.12 2.75
C LYS A 127 -53.22 -16.09 1.69
N GLY A 128 -53.13 -16.53 0.44
CA GLY A 128 -52.70 -15.68 -0.69
C GLY A 128 -51.21 -15.31 -0.72
N MET A 129 -50.44 -15.63 0.33
CA MET A 129 -49.00 -15.34 0.41
C MET A 129 -48.16 -16.57 0.05
N LEU A 130 -47.01 -16.36 -0.59
CA LEU A 130 -46.02 -17.42 -0.80
C LEU A 130 -45.58 -17.98 0.55
N HIS A 131 -45.75 -19.29 0.73
CA HIS A 131 -45.45 -20.00 1.96
C HIS A 131 -45.17 -21.48 1.65
N GLY A 132 -43.89 -21.84 1.59
CA GLY A 132 -43.38 -23.15 1.22
C GLY A 132 -42.55 -23.11 -0.06
N GLU A 133 -42.61 -24.21 -0.81
CA GLU A 133 -41.80 -24.44 -2.01
C GLU A 133 -42.13 -23.45 -3.14
N TYR A 134 -41.08 -22.92 -3.75
CA TYR A 134 -41.09 -22.14 -4.98
C TYR A 134 -40.06 -22.73 -5.95
N ILE A 135 -40.49 -23.11 -7.15
CA ILE A 135 -39.63 -23.59 -8.23
C ILE A 135 -39.94 -22.79 -9.49
N ASP A 136 -38.89 -22.25 -10.09
CA ASP A 136 -38.91 -21.65 -11.43
C ASP A 136 -38.24 -22.61 -12.41
N TYR A 137 -38.72 -22.68 -13.64
CA TYR A 137 -38.20 -23.58 -14.68
C TYR A 137 -37.68 -22.79 -15.87
N PHE A 138 -36.67 -23.33 -16.55
CA PHE A 138 -36.24 -22.85 -17.85
C PHE A 138 -37.25 -23.22 -18.93
N VAL A 139 -37.15 -22.56 -20.09
CA VAL A 139 -37.94 -22.88 -21.30
C VAL A 139 -37.78 -24.34 -21.74
N ASN A 140 -36.68 -25.01 -21.35
CA ASN A 140 -36.46 -26.44 -21.64
C ASN A 140 -37.09 -27.40 -20.61
N GLY A 141 -37.88 -26.89 -19.65
CA GLY A 141 -38.57 -27.65 -18.62
C GLY A 141 -37.69 -28.13 -17.46
N LYS A 142 -36.41 -27.76 -17.40
CA LYS A 142 -35.53 -28.07 -16.25
C LYS A 142 -35.64 -27.00 -15.16
N PRO A 143 -35.50 -27.35 -13.87
CA PRO A 143 -35.53 -26.37 -12.79
C PRO A 143 -34.40 -25.34 -12.94
N HIS A 144 -34.75 -24.07 -12.82
CA HIS A 144 -33.85 -22.92 -12.84
C HIS A 144 -33.52 -22.48 -11.41
N LYS A 145 -34.54 -22.23 -10.59
CA LYS A 145 -34.38 -21.78 -9.20
C LYS A 145 -35.31 -22.53 -8.27
N LEU A 146 -34.78 -22.97 -7.14
CA LEU A 146 -35.51 -23.58 -6.05
C LEU A 146 -35.33 -22.72 -4.81
N MET A 147 -36.43 -22.34 -4.20
CA MET A 147 -36.52 -21.42 -3.07
C MET A 147 -37.60 -21.89 -2.10
N GLU A 148 -37.46 -21.47 -0.86
CA GLU A 148 -38.50 -21.56 0.15
C GLU A 148 -38.94 -20.16 0.57
N TYR A 149 -40.23 -19.99 0.80
CA TYR A 149 -40.84 -18.75 1.26
C TYR A 149 -41.60 -18.96 2.57
N VAL A 150 -41.58 -17.96 3.45
CA VAL A 150 -42.48 -17.84 4.58
C VAL A 150 -43.09 -16.45 4.52
N GLU A 151 -44.39 -16.38 4.27
CA GLU A 151 -45.16 -15.11 4.23
C GLU A 151 -44.54 -14.09 3.26
N ASN A 152 -44.37 -14.50 2.00
CA ASN A 152 -43.75 -13.72 0.90
C ASN A 152 -42.26 -13.38 1.05
N LYS A 153 -41.60 -13.78 2.14
CA LYS A 153 -40.16 -13.59 2.33
C LYS A 153 -39.40 -14.87 2.07
N LYS A 154 -38.24 -14.79 1.39
CA LYS A 154 -37.35 -15.94 1.21
C LYS A 154 -36.85 -16.41 2.57
N TYR A 155 -36.97 -17.70 2.82
CA TYR A 155 -36.61 -18.31 4.09
C TYR A 155 -36.18 -19.74 3.85
N GLY A 156 -35.07 -20.19 4.42
CA GLY A 156 -34.56 -21.53 4.23
C GLY A 156 -33.75 -21.69 2.95
N TYR A 157 -33.87 -22.85 2.31
CA TYR A 157 -32.93 -23.29 1.29
C TYR A 157 -33.06 -22.57 -0.06
N TYR A 158 -31.92 -22.22 -0.67
CA TYR A 158 -31.82 -21.66 -2.01
C TYR A 158 -30.89 -22.49 -2.91
N LYS A 159 -31.33 -22.75 -4.14
CA LYS A 159 -30.53 -23.41 -5.18
C LYS A 159 -30.84 -22.84 -6.56
N GLU A 160 -29.79 -22.48 -7.28
CA GLU A 160 -29.84 -22.04 -8.66
C GLU A 160 -29.09 -23.03 -9.55
N LEU A 161 -29.67 -23.36 -10.69
CA LEU A 161 -29.14 -24.28 -11.69
C LEU A 161 -29.03 -23.58 -13.04
N ASP A 162 -28.14 -24.06 -13.90
CA ASP A 162 -28.10 -23.65 -15.30
C ASP A 162 -29.04 -24.51 -16.18
N GLU A 163 -29.18 -24.16 -17.46
CA GLU A 163 -30.03 -24.87 -18.42
C GLU A 163 -29.67 -26.36 -18.60
N LYS A 164 -28.47 -26.77 -18.16
CA LYS A 164 -28.02 -28.17 -18.19
C LYS A 164 -28.32 -28.90 -16.87
N GLY A 165 -28.85 -28.22 -15.85
CA GLY A 165 -29.14 -28.76 -14.52
C GLY A 165 -27.93 -28.73 -13.57
N ARG A 166 -26.87 -28.01 -13.90
CA ARG A 166 -25.65 -27.92 -13.10
C ARG A 166 -25.79 -26.78 -12.08
N LYS A 167 -25.29 -26.96 -10.87
CA LYS A 167 -25.32 -25.94 -9.82
C LYS A 167 -24.63 -24.65 -10.29
N VAL A 168 -25.29 -23.52 -10.06
CA VAL A 168 -24.75 -22.16 -10.23
C VAL A 168 -24.49 -21.55 -8.86
N SER A 169 -25.45 -21.65 -7.95
CA SER A 169 -25.29 -21.18 -6.58
C SER A 169 -26.20 -21.93 -5.61
N VAL A 170 -25.78 -22.06 -4.35
CA VAL A 170 -26.60 -22.57 -3.25
C VAL A 170 -26.33 -21.76 -1.99
N GLY A 171 -27.33 -21.66 -1.13
CA GLY A 171 -27.23 -20.95 0.14
C GLY A 171 -28.53 -21.03 0.93
N GLU A 172 -28.64 -20.16 1.92
CA GLU A 172 -29.83 -20.02 2.77
C GLU A 172 -30.23 -18.55 2.84
N TYR A 173 -31.54 -18.29 2.94
CA TYR A 173 -32.10 -17.00 3.29
C TYR A 173 -32.80 -17.06 4.64
N ARG A 174 -32.80 -15.94 5.37
CA ARG A 174 -33.69 -15.71 6.51
C ARG A 174 -34.35 -14.36 6.34
N ASN A 175 -35.66 -14.36 6.05
CA ASN A 175 -36.44 -13.14 5.83
C ASN A 175 -35.84 -12.24 4.73
N ASP A 176 -35.59 -12.80 3.55
CA ASP A 176 -34.93 -12.15 2.39
C ASP A 176 -33.45 -11.80 2.56
N ILE A 177 -32.86 -12.05 3.74
CA ILE A 177 -31.47 -11.75 4.04
C ILE A 177 -30.61 -13.01 3.84
N PRO A 178 -29.51 -12.96 3.07
CA PRO A 178 -28.58 -14.08 2.97
C PRO A 178 -28.07 -14.52 4.33
N HIS A 179 -28.08 -15.83 4.55
CA HIS A 179 -27.64 -16.46 5.79
C HIS A 179 -26.87 -17.75 5.51
N GLY A 180 -26.08 -18.20 6.49
CA GLY A 180 -25.39 -19.47 6.44
C GLY A 180 -24.31 -19.52 5.35
N HIS A 181 -23.99 -20.74 4.90
CA HIS A 181 -22.91 -20.99 3.96
C HIS A 181 -23.37 -20.96 2.51
N TRP A 182 -22.76 -20.06 1.73
CA TRP A 182 -23.03 -19.86 0.32
C TRP A 182 -21.87 -20.37 -0.55
N ILE A 183 -22.24 -21.04 -1.64
CA ILE A 183 -21.28 -21.58 -2.61
C ILE A 183 -21.73 -21.22 -4.03
N TRP A 184 -20.79 -20.79 -4.86
CA TRP A 184 -21.02 -20.48 -6.28
C TRP A 184 -20.13 -21.33 -7.18
N TRP A 185 -20.66 -21.70 -8.34
CA TRP A 185 -19.97 -22.50 -9.35
C TRP A 185 -20.03 -21.81 -10.71
N LYS A 186 -19.00 -22.06 -11.53
CA LYS A 186 -18.96 -21.72 -12.95
C LYS A 186 -18.35 -22.90 -13.69
N ASN A 187 -19.01 -23.39 -14.73
CA ASN A 187 -18.55 -24.55 -15.51
C ASN A 187 -18.21 -25.80 -14.64
N ARG A 188 -19.01 -26.08 -13.61
CA ARG A 188 -18.84 -27.17 -12.60
C ARG A 188 -17.71 -26.96 -11.58
N ILE A 189 -16.96 -25.87 -11.69
CA ILE A 189 -15.86 -25.56 -10.79
C ILE A 189 -16.38 -24.56 -9.75
N LYS A 190 -16.14 -24.83 -8.46
CA LYS A 190 -16.42 -23.85 -7.40
C LYS A 190 -15.63 -22.59 -7.69
N THR A 191 -16.24 -21.43 -7.57
CA THR A 191 -15.58 -20.14 -7.78
C THR A 191 -15.47 -19.34 -6.49
N ARG A 192 -16.43 -19.50 -5.59
CA ARG A 192 -16.50 -18.77 -4.33
C ARG A 192 -17.23 -19.56 -3.25
N GLU A 193 -16.76 -19.43 -2.02
CA GLU A 193 -17.42 -19.85 -0.78
C GLU A 193 -17.42 -18.67 0.18
N LEU A 194 -18.54 -18.43 0.87
CA LEU A 194 -18.70 -17.32 1.81
C LEU A 194 -19.78 -17.65 2.82
N THR A 195 -19.60 -17.24 4.06
CA THR A 195 -20.63 -17.37 5.10
C THR A 195 -21.23 -16.00 5.41
N TYR A 196 -22.55 -15.96 5.55
CA TYR A 196 -23.30 -14.78 5.98
C TYR A 196 -23.97 -15.02 7.33
N GLU A 197 -23.95 -14.00 8.17
CA GLU A 197 -24.74 -13.92 9.39
C GLU A 197 -25.49 -12.59 9.38
N ASN A 198 -26.82 -12.67 9.45
CA ASN A 198 -27.73 -11.51 9.34
C ASN A 198 -27.41 -10.59 8.14
N GLY A 199 -27.02 -11.18 7.01
CA GLY A 199 -26.72 -10.46 5.76
C GLY A 199 -25.31 -9.89 5.67
N LEU A 200 -24.55 -9.89 6.76
CA LEU A 200 -23.16 -9.47 6.80
C LEU A 200 -22.26 -10.68 6.54
N LYS A 201 -21.14 -10.49 5.85
CA LYS A 201 -20.11 -11.55 5.73
C LYS A 201 -19.56 -11.86 7.11
N ASN A 202 -19.68 -13.11 7.54
CA ASN A 202 -19.20 -13.55 8.84
C ASN A 202 -18.73 -15.00 8.76
N GLY A 203 -17.47 -15.26 9.10
CA GLY A 203 -16.84 -16.56 9.01
C GLY A 203 -16.00 -16.79 7.73
N PRO A 204 -15.76 -18.06 7.36
CA PRO A 204 -14.81 -18.41 6.31
C PRO A 204 -15.15 -17.88 4.92
N PHE A 205 -14.12 -17.50 4.18
CA PHE A 205 -14.20 -17.02 2.81
C PHE A 205 -13.14 -17.68 1.93
N LYS A 206 -13.55 -18.14 0.74
CA LYS A 206 -12.62 -18.70 -0.25
C LYS A 206 -12.99 -18.26 -1.67
N ILE A 207 -11.97 -17.99 -2.47
CA ILE A 207 -12.09 -17.86 -3.93
C ILE A 207 -11.24 -18.93 -4.58
N TYR A 208 -11.74 -19.49 -5.68
CA TYR A 208 -11.07 -20.50 -6.48
C TYR A 208 -10.81 -19.99 -7.90
N ASP A 209 -9.76 -20.49 -8.54
CA ASP A 209 -9.43 -20.20 -9.94
C ASP A 209 -10.27 -21.02 -10.93
N LYS A 210 -10.00 -20.86 -12.24
CA LYS A 210 -10.67 -21.60 -13.32
C LYS A 210 -10.37 -23.10 -13.34
N LEU A 211 -9.44 -23.58 -12.53
CA LEU A 211 -9.04 -24.99 -12.38
C LEU A 211 -9.51 -25.59 -11.05
N GLY A 212 -10.15 -24.79 -10.17
CA GLY A 212 -10.60 -25.21 -8.85
C GLY A 212 -9.54 -25.13 -7.76
N LYS A 213 -8.39 -24.53 -8.02
CA LYS A 213 -7.36 -24.26 -7.01
C LYS A 213 -7.72 -23.03 -6.20
N LYS A 214 -7.42 -23.04 -4.90
CA LYS A 214 -7.69 -21.91 -4.01
C LYS A 214 -6.81 -20.72 -4.43
N LYS A 215 -7.44 -19.56 -4.64
CA LYS A 215 -6.80 -18.29 -5.00
C LYS A 215 -6.75 -17.33 -3.81
N ILE A 216 -7.79 -17.33 -2.98
CA ILE A 216 -7.88 -16.51 -1.77
C ILE A 216 -8.52 -17.34 -0.67
N ILE A 217 -7.97 -17.28 0.54
CA ILE A 217 -8.55 -17.86 1.76
C ILE A 217 -8.46 -16.81 2.85
N GLY A 218 -9.52 -16.64 3.63
CA GLY A 218 -9.52 -15.81 4.82
C GLY A 218 -10.84 -15.94 5.57
N GLN A 219 -11.10 -14.99 6.46
CA GLN A 219 -12.37 -14.90 7.17
C GLN A 219 -12.84 -13.45 7.29
N TYR A 220 -14.16 -13.29 7.33
CA TYR A 220 -14.80 -12.02 7.65
C TYR A 220 -15.36 -12.05 9.07
N LYS A 221 -15.35 -10.90 9.74
CA LYS A 221 -16.11 -10.60 10.95
C LYS A 221 -16.94 -9.36 10.70
N ASN A 222 -18.26 -9.50 10.60
CA ASN A 222 -19.19 -8.39 10.32
C ASN A 222 -18.74 -7.52 9.12
N ASP A 223 -18.57 -8.14 7.95
CA ASP A 223 -18.08 -7.52 6.70
C ASP A 223 -16.64 -7.00 6.69
N LYS A 224 -15.91 -7.12 7.79
CA LYS A 224 -14.50 -6.73 7.88
C LYS A 224 -13.60 -7.96 7.77
N LYS A 225 -12.51 -7.86 7.02
CA LYS A 225 -11.45 -8.88 7.02
C LYS A 225 -10.90 -9.02 8.42
N ASP A 226 -10.78 -10.26 8.86
CA ASP A 226 -10.32 -10.62 10.18
C ASP A 226 -9.40 -11.84 10.07
N GLY A 227 -8.46 -11.99 10.99
CA GLY A 227 -7.51 -13.10 11.00
C GLY A 227 -6.58 -13.15 9.79
N GLU A 228 -6.06 -14.34 9.51
CA GLU A 228 -5.10 -14.58 8.44
C GLU A 228 -5.76 -14.66 7.07
N TRP A 229 -5.21 -13.89 6.13
CA TRP A 229 -5.60 -13.93 4.72
C TRP A 229 -4.43 -14.40 3.87
N ASN A 230 -4.70 -15.40 3.03
CA ASN A 230 -3.74 -16.02 2.12
C ASN A 230 -4.18 -15.81 0.68
N TRP A 231 -3.27 -15.31 -0.16
CA TRP A 231 -3.42 -15.20 -1.60
C TRP A 231 -2.46 -16.17 -2.27
N PHE A 232 -2.94 -16.87 -3.29
CA PHE A 232 -2.16 -17.85 -4.04
C PHE A 232 -1.97 -17.37 -5.48
N SER A 233 -0.74 -17.50 -5.98
CA SER A 233 -0.37 -17.20 -7.36
C SER A 233 -0.68 -18.37 -8.29
N ASP A 234 -1.01 -18.05 -9.55
CA ASP A 234 -1.26 -19.02 -10.62
C ASP A 234 -0.01 -19.88 -10.94
N GLN A 235 1.19 -19.38 -10.62
CA GLN A 235 2.49 -20.01 -10.94
C GLN A 235 3.01 -21.00 -9.87
N LYS A 236 2.15 -21.42 -8.93
CA LYS A 236 2.35 -22.47 -7.90
C LYS A 236 2.97 -22.00 -6.57
N GLY A 237 2.35 -21.03 -5.89
CA GLY A 237 2.75 -20.71 -4.53
C GLY A 237 1.84 -19.74 -3.80
N LEU A 238 2.13 -19.54 -2.51
CA LEU A 238 1.59 -18.44 -1.72
C LEU A 238 2.20 -17.14 -2.26
N ASP A 239 1.34 -16.19 -2.63
CA ASP A 239 1.70 -14.86 -3.13
C ASP A 239 1.82 -13.87 -1.98
N SER A 240 0.84 -13.89 -1.07
CA SER A 240 0.76 -12.98 0.07
C SER A 240 0.09 -13.65 1.26
N LEU A 241 0.55 -13.31 2.47
CA LEU A 241 -0.03 -13.66 3.76
C LEU A 241 -0.10 -12.37 4.58
N ILE A 242 -1.32 -11.99 4.98
CA ILE A 242 -1.57 -10.75 5.72
C ILE A 242 -2.57 -11.06 6.82
N VAL A 243 -2.21 -10.72 8.06
CA VAL A 243 -3.15 -10.81 9.19
C VAL A 243 -3.89 -9.49 9.36
N TYR A 244 -5.21 -9.58 9.50
CA TYR A 244 -6.10 -8.45 9.72
C TYR A 244 -6.76 -8.52 11.09
N ASP A 245 -6.99 -7.34 11.67
CA ASP A 245 -7.98 -7.12 12.72
C ASP A 245 -8.92 -6.03 12.20
N ASN A 246 -10.19 -6.39 11.97
CA ASN A 246 -11.24 -5.47 11.51
C ASN A 246 -10.83 -4.58 10.31
N ASN A 247 -10.37 -5.18 9.20
CA ASN A 247 -9.83 -4.54 7.99
C ASN A 247 -8.48 -3.82 8.13
N GLN A 248 -7.90 -3.72 9.33
CA GLN A 248 -6.57 -3.13 9.51
C GLN A 248 -5.51 -4.23 9.58
N TYR A 249 -4.32 -3.97 9.05
CA TYR A 249 -3.20 -4.93 9.18
C TYR A 249 -2.79 -5.02 10.65
N ASN A 250 -2.86 -6.21 11.23
CA ASN A 250 -2.49 -6.42 12.63
C ASN A 250 -1.97 -7.84 12.80
N GLY A 251 -0.65 -7.99 12.80
CA GLY A 251 0.01 -9.28 12.81
C GLY A 251 1.04 -9.45 11.70
N GLU A 252 1.25 -10.69 11.31
CA GLU A 252 2.24 -11.07 10.32
C GLU A 252 1.91 -10.54 8.92
N TYR A 253 2.97 -10.12 8.21
CA TYR A 253 2.91 -9.67 6.83
C TYR A 253 4.03 -10.29 6.02
N LYS A 254 3.67 -11.07 5.00
CA LYS A 254 4.61 -11.71 4.08
C LYS A 254 4.12 -11.57 2.65
N ILE A 255 5.02 -11.22 1.74
CA ILE A 255 4.78 -11.28 0.30
C ILE A 255 5.93 -12.08 -0.32
N TRP A 256 5.61 -12.84 -1.36
CA TRP A 256 6.56 -13.60 -2.15
C TRP A 256 6.66 -13.03 -3.56
N HIS A 257 7.84 -13.15 -4.17
CA HIS A 257 8.04 -12.91 -5.59
C HIS A 257 7.34 -13.98 -6.42
N ALA A 258 7.10 -13.72 -7.71
CA ALA A 258 6.47 -14.68 -8.62
C ALA A 258 7.20 -16.04 -8.72
N ASN A 259 8.50 -16.08 -8.39
CA ASN A 259 9.30 -17.31 -8.36
C ASN A 259 9.25 -18.05 -7.01
N GLY A 260 8.44 -17.60 -6.06
CA GLY A 260 8.23 -18.23 -4.76
C GLY A 260 9.25 -17.86 -3.68
N ASN A 261 10.25 -17.02 -3.98
CA ASN A 261 11.15 -16.49 -2.95
C ASN A 261 10.44 -15.40 -2.13
N PRO A 262 10.70 -15.26 -0.82
CA PRO A 262 10.15 -14.15 -0.04
C PRO A 262 10.60 -12.82 -0.67
N ALA A 263 9.71 -11.84 -0.71
CA ALA A 263 9.98 -10.48 -1.17
C ALA A 263 10.07 -9.51 0.00
N VAL A 264 9.13 -9.64 0.95
CA VAL A 264 9.12 -8.86 2.18
C VAL A 264 8.51 -9.68 3.31
N THR A 265 9.05 -9.52 4.51
CA THR A 265 8.50 -10.08 5.74
C THR A 265 8.56 -9.04 6.85
N GLY A 266 7.50 -8.92 7.66
CA GLY A 266 7.46 -8.03 8.81
C GLY A 266 6.19 -8.22 9.62
N TYR A 267 5.98 -7.30 10.56
CA TYR A 267 4.83 -7.31 11.46
C TYR A 267 4.17 -5.92 11.45
N TYR A 268 2.84 -5.90 11.45
CA TYR A 268 2.04 -4.70 11.68
C TYR A 268 1.42 -4.74 13.07
N ASN A 269 1.39 -3.61 13.76
CA ASN A 269 0.58 -3.39 14.95
C ASN A 269 -0.39 -2.24 14.66
N ASN A 270 -1.70 -2.51 14.70
CA ASN A 270 -2.76 -1.51 14.42
C ASN A 270 -2.54 -0.69 13.14
N GLY A 271 -2.21 -1.37 12.04
CA GLY A 271 -1.99 -0.75 10.73
C GLY A 271 -0.61 -0.11 10.53
N LEU A 272 0.23 -0.05 11.57
CA LEU A 272 1.56 0.57 11.53
C LEU A 272 2.66 -0.49 11.55
N LYS A 273 3.69 -0.31 10.71
CA LYS A 273 4.85 -1.21 10.68
C LYS A 273 5.52 -1.23 12.05
N ASN A 274 5.80 -2.42 12.56
CA ASN A 274 6.45 -2.59 13.85
C ASN A 274 7.56 -3.64 13.77
N ASP A 275 8.54 -3.52 14.65
CA ASP A 275 9.69 -4.42 14.76
C ASP A 275 10.50 -4.54 13.44
N LYS A 276 11.18 -5.66 13.25
CA LYS A 276 12.14 -5.92 12.18
C LYS A 276 11.43 -6.32 10.89
N TRP A 277 11.62 -5.48 9.89
CA TRP A 277 11.23 -5.72 8.51
C TRP A 277 12.42 -6.17 7.68
N LYS A 278 12.20 -7.16 6.81
CA LYS A 278 13.22 -7.72 5.91
C LYS A 278 12.72 -7.66 4.48
N TRP A 279 13.56 -7.19 3.57
CA TRP A 279 13.33 -7.18 2.13
C TRP A 279 14.33 -8.08 1.45
N PHE A 280 13.89 -8.71 0.37
CA PHE A 280 14.67 -9.69 -0.37
C PHE A 280 14.54 -9.44 -1.88
N ASN A 281 15.62 -9.66 -2.61
CA ASN A 281 15.60 -9.61 -4.06
C ASN A 281 14.96 -10.89 -4.66
N LYS A 282 14.77 -10.94 -5.98
CA LYS A 282 14.19 -12.11 -6.67
C LYS A 282 15.01 -13.40 -6.46
N LYS A 283 16.31 -13.32 -6.15
CA LYS A 283 17.15 -14.50 -5.85
C LYS A 283 17.00 -14.98 -4.41
N GLY A 284 16.17 -14.34 -3.59
CA GLY A 284 15.97 -14.67 -2.17
C GLY A 284 17.08 -14.12 -1.25
N GLN A 285 18.01 -13.32 -1.78
CA GLN A 285 19.05 -12.68 -0.99
C GLN A 285 18.49 -11.44 -0.30
N LYS A 286 18.92 -11.18 0.93
CA LYS A 286 18.51 -9.98 1.68
C LYS A 286 18.93 -8.73 0.90
N ASP A 287 17.99 -7.84 0.66
CA ASP A 287 18.27 -6.51 0.15
C ASP A 287 18.51 -5.55 1.31
N SER A 288 17.59 -5.57 2.28
CA SER A 288 17.68 -4.72 3.46
C SER A 288 16.93 -5.29 4.67
N ILE A 289 17.36 -4.86 5.86
CA ILE A 289 16.69 -5.07 7.13
C ILE A 289 16.50 -3.69 7.76
N LYS A 290 15.30 -3.38 8.25
CA LYS A 290 14.99 -2.11 8.92
C LYS A 290 14.11 -2.36 10.13
N ILE A 291 14.36 -1.65 11.21
CA ILE A 291 13.54 -1.73 12.41
C ILE A 291 12.56 -0.55 12.41
N TYR A 292 11.30 -0.84 12.72
CA TYR A 292 10.24 0.15 12.88
C TYR A 292 9.71 0.10 14.30
N ASP A 293 9.33 1.26 14.82
CA ASP A 293 8.51 1.41 16.01
C ASP A 293 7.34 2.32 15.65
N THR A 294 6.11 1.89 15.91
CA THR A 294 4.87 2.63 15.62
C THR A 294 4.80 3.27 14.21
N GLY A 295 5.28 2.54 13.20
CA GLY A 295 5.26 2.96 11.80
C GLY A 295 6.43 3.84 11.36
N GLN A 296 7.32 4.22 12.28
CA GLN A 296 8.51 5.04 12.01
C GLN A 296 9.78 4.20 12.08
N LEU A 297 10.77 4.50 11.24
CA LEU A 297 12.10 3.89 11.36
C LEU A 297 12.74 4.28 12.68
N PHE A 298 13.17 3.26 13.42
CA PHE A 298 13.78 3.39 14.73
C PHE A 298 14.84 2.31 14.94
N GLY A 299 16.05 2.70 15.35
CA GLY A 299 17.19 1.79 15.50
C GLY A 299 17.93 1.51 14.19
N LEU A 300 18.50 0.31 14.08
CA LEU A 300 19.39 -0.05 12.98
C LEU A 300 18.63 -0.43 11.70
N ALA A 301 19.13 0.09 10.58
CA ALA A 301 18.82 -0.34 9.23
C ALA A 301 20.10 -0.80 8.54
N THR A 302 20.05 -1.99 7.94
CA THR A 302 21.16 -2.58 7.19
C THR A 302 20.75 -2.76 5.73
N ILE A 303 21.59 -2.32 4.82
CA ILE A 303 21.43 -2.51 3.37
C ILE A 303 22.59 -3.40 2.91
N TYR A 304 22.33 -4.39 2.07
CA TYR A 304 23.30 -5.40 1.64
C TYR A 304 23.69 -5.25 0.16
N TYR A 305 24.87 -5.75 -0.21
CA TYR A 305 25.26 -5.90 -1.63
C TYR A 305 24.66 -7.17 -2.26
N ASP A 306 24.81 -8.30 -1.57
CA ASP A 306 24.55 -9.66 -2.07
C ASP A 306 23.72 -10.51 -1.06
N GLY A 307 23.18 -9.85 -0.05
CA GLY A 307 22.45 -10.45 1.07
C GLY A 307 23.29 -11.00 2.21
N ARG A 308 24.62 -10.89 2.12
CA ARG A 308 25.56 -11.23 3.20
C ARG A 308 26.36 -10.01 3.62
N GLN A 309 27.07 -9.37 2.69
CA GLN A 309 27.93 -8.23 2.98
C GLN A 309 27.11 -6.95 3.14
N PRO A 310 27.12 -6.29 4.32
CA PRO A 310 26.51 -4.98 4.47
C PRO A 310 27.19 -3.98 3.54
N ARG A 311 26.38 -3.23 2.81
CA ARG A 311 26.78 -2.02 2.09
C ARG A 311 26.70 -0.79 2.99
N LYS A 312 25.65 -0.71 3.81
CA LYS A 312 25.43 0.37 4.78
C LYS A 312 24.78 -0.15 6.04
N ILE A 313 25.22 0.38 7.18
CA ILE A 313 24.56 0.29 8.48
C ILE A 313 24.21 1.71 8.91
N ILE A 314 22.94 1.93 9.18
CA ILE A 314 22.36 3.26 9.38
C ILE A 314 21.51 3.23 10.64
N THR A 315 21.64 4.23 11.51
CA THR A 315 20.80 4.35 12.70
C THR A 315 19.74 5.44 12.51
N TYR A 316 18.50 5.14 12.89
CA TYR A 316 17.35 6.05 12.79
C TYR A 316 16.70 6.29 14.16
N ILE A 317 16.18 7.49 14.36
CA ILE A 317 15.20 7.81 15.42
C ILE A 317 14.09 8.61 14.75
N ASN A 318 12.84 8.15 14.87
CA ASN A 318 11.64 8.81 14.34
C ASN A 318 11.79 9.21 12.86
N ASN A 319 12.19 8.25 12.00
CA ASN A 319 12.47 8.44 10.57
C ASN A 319 13.66 9.33 10.20
N LYS A 320 14.40 9.89 11.17
CA LYS A 320 15.58 10.73 10.92
C LYS A 320 16.87 9.97 11.20
N LEU A 321 17.88 10.19 10.37
CA LEU A 321 19.23 9.69 10.64
C LEU A 321 19.72 10.22 11.98
N HIS A 322 20.20 9.33 12.84
CA HIS A 322 20.69 9.69 14.17
C HIS A 322 21.77 8.71 14.61
N GLY A 323 22.87 9.19 15.15
CA GLY A 323 24.03 8.36 15.48
C GLY A 323 24.90 8.06 14.26
N LYS A 324 25.67 6.96 14.33
CA LYS A 324 26.66 6.59 13.32
C LYS A 324 26.01 5.92 12.10
N MET A 325 26.42 6.33 10.91
CA MET A 325 26.22 5.64 9.65
C MET A 325 27.57 5.12 9.17
N THR A 326 27.67 3.82 8.89
CA THR A 326 28.86 3.19 8.34
C THR A 326 28.55 2.63 6.95
N SER A 327 29.38 2.95 5.96
CA SER A 327 29.35 2.34 4.63
C SER A 327 30.57 1.45 4.44
N PHE A 328 30.43 0.42 3.61
CA PHE A 328 31.47 -0.57 3.37
C PHE A 328 31.68 -0.79 1.86
N TYR A 329 32.92 -1.11 1.50
CA TYR A 329 33.27 -1.68 0.21
C TYR A 329 32.75 -3.12 0.08
N ARG A 330 32.88 -3.71 -1.12
CA ARG A 330 32.34 -5.06 -1.41
C ARG A 330 33.12 -6.18 -0.72
N ASP A 331 34.39 -5.97 -0.42
CA ASP A 331 35.25 -6.87 0.36
C ASP A 331 34.95 -6.81 1.87
N GLY A 332 34.23 -5.77 2.30
CA GLY A 332 33.83 -5.51 3.68
C GLY A 332 34.70 -4.54 4.44
N THR A 333 35.71 -3.97 3.79
CA THR A 333 36.50 -2.85 4.31
C THR A 333 35.58 -1.64 4.53
N THR A 334 35.80 -0.89 5.61
CA THR A 334 34.98 0.30 5.90
C THR A 334 35.32 1.40 4.91
N GLU A 335 34.32 1.92 4.19
CA GLU A 335 34.47 3.02 3.22
C GLU A 335 34.30 4.38 3.91
N SER A 336 33.32 4.47 4.80
CA SER A 336 33.05 5.72 5.51
C SER A 336 32.31 5.51 6.81
N GLU A 337 32.56 6.42 7.74
CA GLU A 337 31.84 6.55 9.00
C GLU A 337 31.40 8.00 9.14
N ILE A 338 30.10 8.26 9.31
CA ILE A 338 29.56 9.61 9.40
C ILE A 338 28.54 9.67 10.54
N THR A 339 28.69 10.64 11.44
CA THR A 339 27.75 10.86 12.55
C THR A 339 26.64 11.82 12.15
N PHE A 340 25.40 11.47 12.50
CA PHE A 340 24.21 12.27 12.27
C PHE A 340 23.51 12.63 13.57
N ALA A 341 22.90 13.82 13.62
CA ALA A 341 21.95 14.21 14.64
C ALA A 341 20.72 14.82 13.95
N ASN A 342 19.55 14.22 14.20
CA ASN A 342 18.26 14.69 13.70
C ASN A 342 18.20 14.91 12.18
N GLY A 343 18.83 14.01 11.43
CA GLY A 343 18.86 14.03 9.96
C GLY A 343 20.00 14.85 9.35
N LEU A 344 20.75 15.60 10.15
CA LEU A 344 21.89 16.41 9.68
C LEU A 344 23.21 15.76 10.11
N ARG A 345 24.26 15.89 9.28
CA ARG A 345 25.61 15.48 9.68
C ARG A 345 26.05 16.33 10.88
N SER A 346 26.42 15.68 11.97
CA SER A 346 26.83 16.36 13.22
C SER A 346 27.67 15.41 14.05
N GLY A 347 28.91 15.80 14.34
CA GLY A 347 29.93 14.96 14.96
C GLY A 347 31.00 14.52 13.96
N SER A 348 31.79 13.53 14.35
CA SER A 348 32.93 13.06 13.56
C SER A 348 32.50 12.36 12.27
N TYR A 349 33.39 12.43 11.28
CA TYR A 349 33.35 11.60 10.08
C TYR A 349 34.75 11.11 9.71
N LYS A 350 34.79 10.01 8.95
CA LYS A 350 36.01 9.40 8.40
C LYS A 350 35.70 8.78 7.04
N PHE A 351 36.60 8.97 6.08
CA PHE A 351 36.61 8.31 4.78
C PHE A 351 37.90 7.49 4.66
N LEU A 352 37.77 6.27 4.14
CA LEU A 352 38.88 5.36 3.95
C LEU A 352 38.87 4.81 2.52
N ASP A 353 40.05 4.51 1.99
CA ASP A 353 40.20 3.85 0.70
C ASP A 353 39.86 2.35 0.77
N SER A 354 39.94 1.65 -0.37
CA SER A 354 39.65 0.20 -0.44
C SER A 354 40.66 -0.68 0.31
N GLU A 355 41.82 -0.14 0.68
CA GLU A 355 42.87 -0.83 1.44
C GLU A 355 42.70 -0.62 2.96
N GLY A 356 41.81 0.30 3.35
CA GLY A 356 41.50 0.64 4.74
C GLY A 356 42.35 1.79 5.29
N ASN A 357 43.11 2.50 4.44
CA ASN A 357 43.86 3.68 4.85
C ASN A 357 42.94 4.89 4.92
N ILE A 358 43.18 5.79 5.87
CA ILE A 358 42.36 7.00 6.04
C ILE A 358 42.69 7.98 4.93
N GLU A 359 41.69 8.43 4.17
CA GLU A 359 41.84 9.48 3.15
C GLU A 359 41.53 10.87 3.73
N GLU A 360 40.48 10.94 4.55
CA GLU A 360 40.01 12.19 5.16
C GLU A 360 39.27 11.91 6.47
N GLU A 361 39.49 12.75 7.47
CA GLU A 361 38.67 12.77 8.68
C GLU A 361 38.46 14.19 9.19
N GLY A 362 37.39 14.37 9.95
CA GLY A 362 37.05 15.66 10.54
C GLY A 362 35.71 15.63 11.26
N ALA A 363 35.06 16.77 11.39
CA ALA A 363 33.74 16.87 11.97
C ALA A 363 32.78 17.75 11.17
N TYR A 364 31.50 17.45 11.31
CA TYR A 364 30.39 18.28 10.85
C TYR A 364 29.69 18.91 12.06
N LEU A 365 29.14 20.11 11.87
CA LEU A 365 28.17 20.72 12.77
C LEU A 365 26.97 21.19 11.95
N LYS A 366 25.79 20.62 12.22
CA LYS A 366 24.53 20.95 11.54
C LYS A 366 24.64 20.94 10.00
N GLY A 367 25.34 19.93 9.46
CA GLY A 367 25.50 19.73 8.02
C GLY A 367 26.74 20.38 7.39
N ASN A 368 27.43 21.27 8.09
CA ASN A 368 28.59 21.99 7.56
C ASN A 368 29.90 21.49 8.20
N LEU A 369 31.01 21.51 7.48
CA LEU A 369 32.33 21.19 8.05
C LEU A 369 32.64 22.11 9.23
N HIS A 370 33.19 21.55 10.30
CA HIS A 370 33.48 22.29 11.51
C HIS A 370 34.65 21.65 12.28
N GLY A 371 35.58 22.47 12.75
CA GLY A 371 36.81 21.99 13.40
C GLY A 371 37.90 21.64 12.39
N LEU A 372 38.86 20.82 12.83
CA LEU A 372 40.00 20.38 12.04
C LEU A 372 39.57 19.28 11.05
N VAL A 373 39.95 19.46 9.79
CA VAL A 373 39.87 18.46 8.73
C VAL A 373 41.29 18.07 8.34
N LEU A 374 41.55 16.77 8.33
CA LEU A 374 42.82 16.17 7.96
C LEU A 374 42.62 15.34 6.69
N ARG A 375 43.60 15.39 5.79
CA ARG A 375 43.65 14.54 4.60
C ARG A 375 45.01 13.90 4.47
N TRP A 376 45.05 12.70 3.95
CA TRP A 376 46.27 11.93 3.73
C TRP A 376 46.44 11.57 2.26
N TYR A 377 47.69 11.37 1.86
CA TYR A 377 48.02 10.66 0.64
C TYR A 377 47.80 9.16 0.83
N THR A 378 47.77 8.41 -0.28
CA THR A 378 47.75 6.95 -0.27
C THR A 378 49.00 6.33 0.39
N THR A 379 50.05 7.12 0.58
CA THR A 379 51.27 6.73 1.31
C THR A 379 51.18 6.93 2.82
N GLU A 380 49.98 7.20 3.35
CA GLU A 380 49.69 7.49 4.77
C GLU A 380 50.31 8.79 5.32
N GLN A 381 50.99 9.57 4.48
CA GLN A 381 51.49 10.90 4.87
C GLN A 381 50.40 11.96 4.76
N LEU A 382 50.36 12.91 5.69
CA LEU A 382 49.41 14.04 5.62
C LEU A 382 49.58 14.82 4.32
N SER A 383 48.48 14.98 3.58
CA SER A 383 48.39 15.80 2.38
C SER A 383 47.95 17.23 2.72
N SER A 384 47.00 17.38 3.64
CA SER A 384 46.58 18.71 4.07
C SER A 384 45.93 18.72 5.46
N THR A 385 46.00 19.87 6.11
CA THR A 385 45.17 20.20 7.27
C THR A 385 44.39 21.49 6.99
N ALA A 386 43.16 21.57 7.46
CA ALA A 386 42.33 22.77 7.29
C ALA A 386 41.36 22.92 8.45
N MET A 387 41.31 24.13 9.03
CA MET A 387 40.33 24.47 10.05
C MET A 387 39.07 25.08 9.42
N PHE A 388 37.90 24.59 9.83
CA PHE A 388 36.61 25.07 9.36
C PHE A 388 35.73 25.58 10.50
N SER A 389 34.95 26.62 10.23
CA SER A 389 33.85 27.06 11.07
C SER A 389 32.59 27.19 10.24
N SER A 390 31.64 26.28 10.45
CA SER A 390 30.33 26.28 9.78
C SER A 390 30.44 26.29 8.25
N GLY A 391 31.36 25.47 7.72
CA GLY A 391 31.58 25.27 6.28
C GLY A 391 32.56 26.25 5.65
N LYS A 392 33.00 27.27 6.38
CA LYS A 392 33.98 28.25 5.90
C LYS A 392 35.36 27.97 6.47
N LEU A 393 36.41 28.12 5.66
CA LEU A 393 37.79 28.07 6.15
C LEU A 393 38.03 29.15 7.21
N GLN A 394 38.65 28.76 8.32
CA GLN A 394 38.83 29.61 9.49
C GLN A 394 40.19 29.30 10.12
N GLY A 395 41.09 30.27 10.15
CA GLY A 395 42.44 30.09 10.68
C GLY A 395 43.40 29.51 9.64
N LEU A 396 44.16 28.49 10.00
CA LEU A 396 45.24 27.97 9.16
C LEU A 396 44.84 26.75 8.35
N MET A 397 45.28 26.74 7.10
CA MET A 397 45.30 25.59 6.20
C MET A 397 46.74 25.29 5.82
N ARG A 398 47.14 24.01 5.84
CA ARG A 398 48.43 23.55 5.33
C ARG A 398 48.26 22.53 4.22
N VAL A 399 49.14 22.55 3.24
CA VAL A 399 49.30 21.51 2.22
C VAL A 399 50.74 21.05 2.24
N PHE A 400 50.95 19.74 2.25
CA PHE A 400 52.27 19.11 2.29
C PHE A 400 52.53 18.36 1.00
N SER A 401 53.79 18.17 0.65
CA SER A 401 54.19 17.26 -0.43
C SER A 401 54.12 15.80 0.05
N PRO A 402 54.21 14.82 -0.88
CA PRO A 402 54.35 13.40 -0.52
C PRO A 402 55.67 13.02 0.17
N SER A 403 56.56 13.98 0.43
CA SER A 403 57.75 13.81 1.28
C SER A 403 57.54 14.38 2.69
N GLY A 404 56.49 15.19 2.88
CA GLY A 404 56.14 15.85 4.15
C GLY A 404 56.56 17.31 4.24
N SER A 405 57.27 17.83 3.25
CA SER A 405 57.59 19.25 3.17
C SER A 405 56.32 20.10 3.10
N THR A 406 56.26 21.19 3.87
CA THR A 406 55.14 22.13 3.78
C THR A 406 55.25 22.90 2.47
N MET A 407 54.26 22.76 1.59
CA MET A 407 54.23 23.41 0.28
C MET A 407 53.38 24.67 0.26
N LYS A 408 52.39 24.73 1.15
CA LYS A 408 51.48 25.86 1.24
C LYS A 408 50.94 26.05 2.64
N GLU A 409 50.88 27.29 3.09
CA GLU A 409 50.13 27.72 4.27
C GLU A 409 49.16 28.82 3.85
N GLY A 410 47.88 28.66 4.17
CA GLY A 410 46.85 29.66 3.90
C GLY A 410 46.17 30.09 5.19
N TYR A 411 46.11 31.38 5.42
CA TYR A 411 45.43 31.98 6.56
C TYR A 411 44.10 32.55 6.09
N PHE A 412 43.01 32.10 6.71
CA PHE A 412 41.64 32.44 6.32
C PHE A 412 40.86 33.00 7.50
N PHE A 413 39.91 33.88 7.21
CA PHE A 413 38.92 34.33 8.18
C PHE A 413 37.55 34.41 7.51
N ASP A 414 36.55 33.74 8.08
CA ASP A 414 35.20 33.66 7.52
C ASP A 414 35.17 33.24 6.04
N GLY A 415 36.08 32.32 5.66
CA GLY A 415 36.22 31.79 4.30
C GLY A 415 37.01 32.66 3.33
N LEU A 416 37.40 33.88 3.72
CA LEU A 416 38.20 34.78 2.89
C LEU A 416 39.70 34.61 3.20
N PRO A 417 40.58 34.57 2.18
CA PRO A 417 42.01 34.54 2.40
C PRO A 417 42.49 35.86 3.01
N VAL A 418 43.42 35.78 3.96
CA VAL A 418 44.17 36.91 4.52
C VAL A 418 45.60 36.87 3.96
N ALA A 419 46.21 35.69 3.98
CA ALA A 419 47.54 35.48 3.46
C ALA A 419 47.71 34.06 2.94
N ILE A 420 48.53 33.88 1.91
CA ILE A 420 48.94 32.57 1.41
C ILE A 420 50.45 32.58 1.25
N PHE A 421 51.11 31.63 1.88
CA PHE A 421 52.54 31.34 1.74
C PHE A 421 52.67 30.06 0.93
N GLU A 422 53.48 30.09 -0.11
CA GLU A 422 53.86 28.93 -0.91
C GLU A 422 55.35 28.74 -0.77
N TYR A 423 55.78 27.49 -0.70
CA TYR A 423 57.16 27.10 -0.45
C TYR A 423 57.68 26.19 -1.56
N TYR A 424 59.00 26.17 -1.71
CA TYR A 424 59.72 25.10 -2.39
C TYR A 424 59.90 23.91 -1.44
N GLU A 425 60.28 22.75 -1.99
CA GLU A 425 60.51 21.52 -1.21
C GLU A 425 61.59 21.70 -0.13
N ASN A 426 62.53 22.63 -0.34
CA ASN A 426 63.60 23.00 0.59
C ASN A 426 63.15 23.94 1.73
N GLY A 427 61.86 24.27 1.81
CA GLY A 427 61.27 25.12 2.84
C GLY A 427 61.41 26.63 2.62
N ARG A 428 62.09 27.07 1.55
CA ARG A 428 62.16 28.50 1.21
C ARG A 428 60.85 28.99 0.64
N PHE A 429 60.50 30.25 0.92
CA PHE A 429 59.37 30.89 0.27
C PHE A 429 59.55 30.84 -1.25
N ARG A 430 58.49 30.43 -1.93
CA ARG A 430 58.29 30.58 -3.37
C ARG A 430 57.44 31.80 -3.66
N ARG A 431 56.39 31.99 -2.86
CA ARG A 431 55.41 33.07 -3.06
C ARG A 431 54.76 33.45 -1.74
N ILE A 432 54.51 34.74 -1.55
CA ILE A 432 53.63 35.25 -0.49
C ILE A 432 52.60 36.16 -1.12
N LEU A 433 51.33 35.85 -0.87
CA LEU A 433 50.18 36.62 -1.32
C LEU A 433 49.47 37.19 -0.10
N SER A 434 49.26 38.50 -0.07
CA SER A 434 48.46 39.20 0.94
C SER A 434 47.15 39.64 0.32
N TYR A 435 46.05 39.48 1.04
CA TYR A 435 44.70 39.68 0.52
C TYR A 435 43.91 40.74 1.30
N ARG A 436 43.01 41.42 0.58
CA ARG A 436 41.86 42.13 1.13
C ARG A 436 40.60 41.53 0.51
N GLY A 437 39.87 40.76 1.31
CA GLY A 437 38.78 39.94 0.77
C GLY A 437 39.33 38.95 -0.24
N ASN A 438 38.93 39.07 -1.50
CA ASN A 438 39.44 38.22 -2.60
C ASN A 438 40.47 38.92 -3.49
N GLU A 439 40.81 40.18 -3.20
CA GLU A 439 41.79 40.94 -3.98
C GLU A 439 43.19 40.77 -3.41
N ILE A 440 44.16 40.48 -4.26
CA ILE A 440 45.58 40.46 -3.88
C ILE A 440 46.04 41.91 -3.75
N ILE A 441 46.41 42.31 -2.53
CA ILE A 441 46.95 43.66 -2.26
C ILE A 441 48.47 43.70 -2.41
N GLN A 442 49.13 42.56 -2.24
CA GLN A 442 50.56 42.42 -2.48
C GLN A 442 50.91 40.97 -2.82
N GLU A 443 51.83 40.83 -3.75
CA GLU A 443 52.50 39.59 -4.09
C GLU A 443 54.00 39.78 -3.96
N LYS A 444 54.68 38.83 -3.32
CA LYS A 444 56.13 38.67 -3.40
C LYS A 444 56.47 37.27 -3.91
N VAL A 445 57.51 37.18 -4.75
CA VAL A 445 57.93 35.94 -5.41
C VAL A 445 59.43 35.77 -5.25
N TRP A 446 59.86 34.54 -5.00
CA TRP A 446 61.27 34.18 -4.87
C TRP A 446 61.62 33.02 -5.80
N ALA A 447 62.84 33.03 -6.31
CA ALA A 447 63.44 31.86 -6.94
C ALA A 447 63.82 30.80 -5.89
N GLU A 448 64.05 29.56 -6.31
CA GLU A 448 64.44 28.46 -5.42
C GLU A 448 65.78 28.73 -4.68
N THR A 449 66.63 29.57 -5.28
CA THR A 449 67.87 30.08 -4.67
C THR A 449 67.64 31.02 -3.49
N GLY A 450 66.40 31.49 -3.27
CA GLY A 450 66.03 32.48 -2.26
C GLY A 450 66.12 33.93 -2.73
N ALA A 451 66.51 34.19 -3.99
CA ALA A 451 66.53 35.54 -4.55
C ALA A 451 65.10 36.04 -4.81
N GLU A 452 64.76 37.23 -4.29
CA GLU A 452 63.47 37.87 -4.58
C GLU A 452 63.43 38.33 -6.05
N ILE A 453 62.37 37.93 -6.76
CA ILE A 453 62.12 38.25 -8.18
C ILE A 453 60.76 38.94 -8.38
N THR A 454 60.24 39.56 -7.32
CA THR A 454 58.99 40.31 -7.31
C THR A 454 59.03 41.48 -8.31
N THR A 455 57.96 41.65 -9.10
CA THR A 455 57.79 42.86 -9.92
C THR A 455 57.27 44.01 -9.06
N PRO A 456 57.90 45.19 -9.05
CA PRO A 456 57.45 46.34 -8.25
C PRO A 456 56.02 46.77 -8.60
N ALA A 457 55.16 46.91 -7.59
CA ALA A 457 53.80 47.39 -7.76
C ALA A 457 53.72 48.93 -7.67
N LEU A 458 52.99 49.55 -8.61
CA LEU A 458 52.76 50.99 -8.63
C LEU A 458 52.12 51.50 -7.33
N GLY A 459 52.68 52.57 -6.76
CA GLY A 459 52.16 53.21 -5.55
C GLY A 459 52.55 52.52 -4.23
N ILE A 460 53.39 51.48 -4.27
CA ILE A 460 54.00 50.86 -3.09
C ILE A 460 55.45 51.33 -2.99
N ARG A 461 55.88 51.75 -1.79
CA ARG A 461 57.28 52.04 -1.48
C ARG A 461 57.78 51.10 -0.38
N THR A 462 59.04 50.72 -0.44
CA THR A 462 59.69 49.90 0.59
C THR A 462 60.60 50.78 1.45
N LYS A 463 60.55 50.61 2.77
CA LYS A 463 61.55 51.14 3.70
C LYS A 463 62.27 49.97 4.34
N SER A 464 63.59 50.01 4.33
CA SER A 464 64.43 48.98 4.96
C SER A 464 65.56 49.60 5.78
N ASN A 465 66.11 48.82 6.70
CA ASN A 465 67.36 49.14 7.38
C ASN A 465 68.16 47.86 7.63
N VAL A 466 69.44 48.05 7.96
CA VAL A 466 70.41 46.98 8.21
C VAL A 466 71.00 47.10 9.60
N HIS A 467 71.49 45.98 10.12
CA HIS A 467 72.37 45.92 11.28
C HIS A 467 73.75 46.49 10.94
N SER A 468 74.58 46.72 11.96
CA SER A 468 75.96 47.21 11.79
C SER A 468 76.83 46.28 10.93
N ASN A 469 76.51 44.99 10.90
CA ASN A 469 77.18 43.97 10.08
C ASN A 469 76.66 43.92 8.62
N GLY A 470 75.71 44.78 8.25
CA GLY A 470 75.13 44.84 6.90
C GLY A 470 73.96 43.89 6.65
N ASN A 471 73.64 42.98 7.58
CA ASN A 471 72.48 42.11 7.45
C ASN A 471 71.18 42.93 7.53
N PRO A 472 70.14 42.58 6.76
CA PRO A 472 68.82 43.17 6.92
C PRO A 472 68.34 43.05 8.37
N ARG A 473 67.79 44.16 8.88
CA ARG A 473 67.19 44.23 10.22
C ARG A 473 65.68 44.40 10.14
N TYR A 474 65.24 45.22 9.19
CA TYR A 474 63.84 45.57 8.99
C TYR A 474 63.56 45.81 7.52
N GLU A 475 62.39 45.40 7.06
CA GLU A 475 61.83 45.83 5.79
C GLU A 475 60.32 45.94 5.91
N CYS A 476 59.72 47.02 5.41
CA CYS A 476 58.27 47.15 5.36
C CYS A 476 57.82 47.92 4.12
N THR A 477 56.69 47.48 3.57
CA THR A 477 56.04 48.14 2.43
C THR A 477 54.97 49.12 2.90
N TYR A 478 54.83 50.23 2.17
CA TYR A 478 53.94 51.33 2.49
C TYR A 478 53.13 51.77 1.27
N LYS A 479 51.85 52.10 1.48
CA LYS A 479 50.96 52.72 0.48
C LYS A 479 50.32 53.94 1.12
N ASN A 480 50.41 55.10 0.47
CA ASN A 480 49.92 56.39 1.01
C ASN A 480 50.40 56.67 2.44
N ASN A 481 51.71 56.51 2.70
CA ASN A 481 52.36 56.65 4.02
C ASN A 481 51.91 55.68 5.13
N SER A 482 50.97 54.78 4.88
CA SER A 482 50.54 53.75 5.85
C SER A 482 51.24 52.42 5.55
N LYS A 483 51.57 51.62 6.58
CA LYS A 483 52.11 50.26 6.41
C LYS A 483 51.11 49.44 5.58
N HIS A 484 51.58 48.74 4.56
CA HIS A 484 50.73 47.98 3.66
C HIS A 484 51.54 46.92 2.95
N GLY A 485 51.07 45.67 2.97
CA GLY A 485 51.84 44.52 2.55
C GLY A 485 52.63 43.92 3.71
N ILE A 486 53.80 43.36 3.41
CA ILE A 486 54.60 42.60 4.35
C ILE A 486 55.60 43.53 5.06
N GLU A 487 55.76 43.27 6.36
CA GLU A 487 56.80 43.77 7.23
C GLU A 487 57.62 42.58 7.76
N TRP A 488 58.93 42.71 7.67
CA TRP A 488 59.91 41.72 8.07
C TRP A 488 60.78 42.29 9.18
N ASN A 489 61.08 41.47 10.18
CA ASN A 489 62.07 41.77 11.20
C ASN A 489 63.04 40.61 11.32
N TRP A 490 64.33 40.91 11.21
CA TRP A 490 65.40 39.94 11.31
C TRP A 490 66.33 40.25 12.48
N GLY A 491 66.83 39.20 13.13
CA GLY A 491 67.90 39.28 14.10
C GLY A 491 69.25 39.58 13.46
N GLU A 492 70.27 39.75 14.28
CA GLU A 492 71.61 40.18 13.85
C GLU A 492 72.29 39.16 12.91
N TYR A 493 71.89 37.89 13.01
CA TYR A 493 72.44 36.77 12.22
C TYR A 493 71.53 36.36 11.06
N PHE A 494 70.69 37.28 10.58
CA PHE A 494 69.77 37.06 9.46
C PHE A 494 68.69 35.99 9.74
N ASP A 495 68.42 35.74 11.03
CA ASP A 495 67.31 34.92 11.51
C ASP A 495 65.99 35.70 11.43
N LEU A 496 64.98 35.16 10.73
CA LEU A 496 63.66 35.79 10.65
C LEU A 496 62.94 35.70 12.00
N GLN A 497 62.72 36.82 12.67
CA GLN A 497 62.10 36.88 14.01
C GLN A 497 60.58 37.10 13.92
N SER A 498 60.14 37.95 13.00
CA SER A 498 58.71 38.14 12.75
C SER A 498 58.39 38.57 11.32
N LEU A 499 57.19 38.20 10.89
CA LEU A 499 56.58 38.54 9.62
C LEU A 499 55.18 39.02 9.92
N ASN A 500 54.92 40.28 9.60
CA ASN A 500 53.64 40.93 9.80
C ASN A 500 53.06 41.30 8.44
N ILE A 501 51.74 41.19 8.28
CA ILE A 501 51.04 41.66 7.08
C ILE A 501 50.10 42.77 7.49
N TYR A 502 50.15 43.87 6.75
CA TYR A 502 49.32 45.05 6.95
C TYR A 502 48.44 45.33 5.74
N ASP A 503 47.23 45.79 6.01
CA ASP A 503 46.35 46.38 5.01
C ASP A 503 46.01 47.83 5.38
N GLN A 504 46.59 48.80 4.66
CA GLN A 504 46.36 50.25 4.86
C GLN A 504 46.49 50.69 6.33
N GLY A 505 47.55 50.22 6.99
CA GLY A 505 47.90 50.53 8.37
C GLY A 505 47.33 49.55 9.40
N LEU A 506 46.41 48.67 9.01
CA LEU A 506 45.85 47.64 9.90
C LEU A 506 46.70 46.38 9.83
N LEU A 507 47.24 45.92 10.96
CA LEU A 507 47.85 44.60 11.07
C LEU A 507 46.76 43.54 10.85
N VAL A 508 46.96 42.60 9.94
CA VAL A 508 46.00 41.52 9.59
C VAL A 508 46.54 40.12 9.92
N LEU A 509 47.85 39.94 9.90
CA LEU A 509 48.54 38.72 10.33
C LEU A 509 49.84 39.10 11.05
N LYS A 510 50.13 38.44 12.16
CA LYS A 510 51.44 38.42 12.82
C LYS A 510 51.92 36.99 12.92
N ARG A 511 53.14 36.74 12.46
CA ARG A 511 53.85 35.47 12.64
C ARG A 511 55.17 35.74 13.34
N THR A 512 55.49 34.91 14.32
CA THR A 512 56.74 34.99 15.09
C THR A 512 57.46 33.65 15.08
N TRP A 513 58.78 33.70 15.22
CA TRP A 513 59.63 32.52 15.36
C TRP A 513 60.39 32.60 16.68
N SER A 514 60.51 31.47 17.37
CA SER A 514 61.27 31.37 18.64
C SER A 514 62.75 31.08 18.38
N ALA A 515 63.06 30.46 17.25
CA ALA A 515 64.40 30.20 16.73
C ALA A 515 64.35 30.16 15.19
N PRO A 516 65.50 30.21 14.48
CA PRO A 516 65.53 30.12 13.03
C PRO A 516 64.75 28.91 12.50
N GLY A 517 63.69 29.17 11.74
CA GLY A 517 62.84 28.11 11.17
C GLY A 517 61.89 27.41 12.15
N VAL A 518 61.88 27.80 13.44
CA VAL A 518 60.96 27.28 14.47
C VAL A 518 59.85 28.29 14.73
N PRO A 519 58.67 28.11 14.15
CA PRO A 519 57.61 29.06 14.33
C PRO A 519 57.04 29.00 15.76
N ASN A 520 56.65 30.15 16.29
CA ASN A 520 56.21 30.31 17.67
C ASN A 520 54.71 30.57 17.76
N GLU A 521 54.24 31.68 17.19
CA GLU A 521 52.86 32.12 17.31
C GLU A 521 52.40 32.82 16.04
N ASP A 522 51.20 32.45 15.59
CA ASP A 522 50.50 33.04 14.47
C ASP A 522 49.18 33.65 14.98
N ILE A 523 48.98 34.94 14.73
CA ILE A 523 47.78 35.67 15.15
C ILE A 523 47.16 36.36 13.94
N LEU A 524 45.88 36.07 13.70
CA LEU A 524 45.05 36.78 12.74
C LEU A 524 44.31 37.95 13.40
N PHE A 525 44.20 39.06 12.68
CA PHE A 525 43.55 40.29 13.13
C PHE A 525 42.43 40.69 12.15
N PRO A 526 41.24 40.05 12.23
CA PRO A 526 40.12 40.30 11.31
C PRO A 526 39.40 41.65 11.53
N GLY A 527 40.08 42.63 12.14
CA GLY A 527 39.54 43.93 12.51
C GLY A 527 40.35 44.57 13.63
N ARG A 528 39.99 45.80 14.05
CA ARG A 528 40.78 46.60 15.02
C ARG A 528 40.82 46.04 16.44
N SER A 529 39.89 45.17 16.83
CA SER A 529 39.70 44.73 18.22
C SER A 529 39.54 43.21 18.39
N LYS A 530 39.73 42.43 17.32
CA LYS A 530 39.66 40.96 17.37
C LYS A 530 41.02 40.36 17.06
N GLN A 531 41.44 39.40 17.87
CA GLN A 531 42.63 38.59 17.65
C GLN A 531 42.19 37.13 17.64
N VAL A 532 42.65 36.38 16.65
CA VAL A 532 42.44 34.94 16.54
C VAL A 532 43.82 34.31 16.59
N ILE A 533 44.16 33.75 17.75
CA ILE A 533 45.38 32.95 17.92
C ILE A 533 45.15 31.65 17.15
N ILE A 534 45.99 31.41 16.16
CA ILE A 534 46.05 30.12 15.51
C ILE A 534 46.72 29.18 16.50
N GLY A 535 46.00 28.12 16.90
CA GLY A 535 46.50 27.13 17.87
C GLY A 535 47.89 26.60 17.47
N PRO A 536 48.64 26.04 18.43
CA PRO A 536 50.02 25.62 18.22
C PRO A 536 50.11 24.75 16.97
N TYR A 537 51.21 24.91 16.25
CA TYR A 537 51.65 24.05 15.17
C TYR A 537 51.39 22.61 15.58
N SER A 538 50.27 22.03 15.11
CA SER A 538 50.02 20.61 15.28
C SER A 538 51.03 19.93 14.37
N SER A 539 52.27 19.82 14.84
CA SER A 539 53.18 18.78 14.40
C SER A 539 52.39 17.50 14.61
N ALA A 540 51.95 16.91 13.50
CA ALA A 540 51.73 15.48 13.48
C ALA A 540 53.08 14.86 13.86
N GLY A 541 53.20 14.52 15.14
CA GLY A 541 54.25 13.65 15.64
C GLY A 541 53.82 12.22 15.46
#